data_AF-I9UUQ8-F1
#
_entry.id   AF-I9UUQ8-F1
#
_cell.length_a   1.000
_cell.length_b   1.000
_cell.length_c   1.000
_cell.angle_alpha   90.00
_cell.angle_beta   90.00
_cell.angle_gamma   90.00
#
_symmetry.space_group_name_H-M   'P 1'
#
loop_
_entity.id
_entity.type
_entity.pdbx_description
1 polymer ?
#
loop_
_entity_poly.entity_id
_entity_poly.type
_entity_poly.pdbx_seq_one_letter_code
_entity_poly.pdbx_strand_id
1 'polypeptide(L)'
;MKCNNCGCDNPDDAKYCRVCGNVLQLESFFEKLSELGFMPTTMIMLKGSLGATLLLYLLELLFVIGCLMVIGGIIAFLDQPVLSGNACSAFVALGGFVCSFVIAYVSFKYKLFDKSFPNRYVKSELLKEADYIQLDFVNDDDYTFIVKNKKFGVYSVRRYEIQLPAIYDWLSWKIEGQILNVQQNGRQYIMDIYGNELK
;
A
#
# COMPACT_ATOMS: atom_id res chain seq x y z
N MET A 1 -9.80 -41.24 -6.42
CA MET A 1 -9.43 -40.79 -7.80
C MET A 1 -8.37 -41.67 -8.47
N LYS A 2 -8.34 -41.77 -9.81
CA LYS A 2 -7.34 -42.55 -10.57
C LYS A 2 -6.11 -41.73 -10.95
N CYS A 3 -4.94 -42.36 -10.87
CA CYS A 3 -3.68 -41.78 -11.33
C CYS A 3 -3.61 -41.77 -12.86
N ASN A 4 -3.37 -40.60 -13.46
CA ASN A 4 -3.23 -40.47 -14.91
C ASN A 4 -1.96 -41.12 -15.48
N ASN A 5 -0.96 -41.43 -14.65
CA ASN A 5 0.31 -42.03 -15.08
C ASN A 5 0.27 -43.57 -15.00
N CYS A 6 -0.14 -44.13 -13.86
CA CYS A 6 -0.10 -45.59 -13.63
C CYS A 6 -1.48 -46.25 -13.52
N GLY A 7 -2.58 -45.48 -13.57
CA GLY A 7 -3.95 -46.00 -13.49
C GLY A 7 -4.40 -46.47 -12.10
N CYS A 8 -3.53 -46.43 -11.08
CA CYS A 8 -3.85 -46.84 -9.72
C CYS A 8 -4.97 -45.98 -9.12
N ASP A 9 -5.91 -46.63 -8.40
CA ASP A 9 -6.90 -45.96 -7.57
C ASP A 9 -6.27 -45.45 -6.27
N ASN A 10 -6.53 -44.19 -5.95
CA ASN A 10 -6.05 -43.50 -4.75
C ASN A 10 -7.24 -42.89 -3.99
N PRO A 11 -7.11 -42.67 -2.67
CA PRO A 11 -8.06 -41.88 -1.89
C PRO A 11 -8.36 -40.53 -2.56
N ASP A 12 -9.54 -39.96 -2.35
CA ASP A 12 -9.96 -38.73 -3.02
C ASP A 12 -9.20 -37.48 -2.52
N ASP A 13 -8.59 -37.56 -1.35
CA ASP A 13 -7.71 -36.55 -0.74
C ASP A 13 -6.22 -36.80 -0.97
N ALA A 14 -5.85 -37.84 -1.73
CA ALA A 14 -4.46 -38.19 -1.97
C ALA A 14 -3.75 -37.16 -2.88
N LYS A 15 -2.72 -36.50 -2.36
CA LYS A 15 -1.87 -35.55 -3.13
C LYS A 15 -0.96 -36.25 -4.14
N TYR A 16 -0.42 -37.41 -3.77
CA TYR A 16 0.52 -38.21 -4.57
C TYR A 16 -0.01 -39.62 -4.77
N CYS A 17 0.35 -40.23 -5.89
CA CYS A 17 0.02 -41.62 -6.17
C CYS A 17 0.81 -42.55 -5.27
N ARG A 18 0.10 -43.40 -4.52
CA ARG A 18 0.70 -44.37 -3.59
C ARG A 18 1.59 -45.44 -4.25
N VAL A 19 1.50 -45.61 -5.57
CA VAL A 19 2.26 -46.63 -6.32
C VAL A 19 3.43 -46.01 -7.07
N CYS A 20 3.19 -44.96 -7.86
CA CYS A 20 4.22 -44.41 -8.74
C CYS A 20 4.72 -43.01 -8.34
N GLY A 21 4.22 -42.45 -7.23
CA GLY A 21 4.60 -41.12 -6.73
C GLY A 21 4.08 -39.94 -7.55
N ASN A 22 3.34 -40.17 -8.64
CA ASN A 22 2.85 -39.10 -9.51
C ASN A 22 1.84 -38.20 -8.79
N VAL A 23 1.93 -36.89 -8.99
CA VAL A 23 1.02 -35.90 -8.39
C VAL A 23 -0.40 -36.10 -8.93
N LEU A 24 -1.38 -36.19 -8.04
CA LEU A 24 -2.78 -36.50 -8.36
C LEU A 24 -3.67 -35.27 -8.26
N GLN A 25 -3.50 -34.51 -7.18
CA GLN A 25 -4.11 -33.20 -7.04
C GLN A 25 -3.07 -32.19 -7.48
N LEU A 26 -3.41 -31.40 -8.51
CA LEU A 26 -2.66 -30.19 -8.83
C LEU A 26 -2.53 -29.40 -7.52
N GLU A 27 -1.31 -29.08 -7.10
CA GLU A 27 -1.06 -28.20 -5.95
C GLU A 27 -2.09 -27.09 -5.98
N SER A 28 -2.90 -27.00 -4.92
CA SER A 28 -3.89 -25.95 -4.87
C SER A 28 -3.12 -24.63 -4.98
N PHE A 29 -3.59 -23.69 -5.80
CA PHE A 29 -2.90 -22.41 -6.00
C PHE A 29 -2.46 -21.76 -4.67
N PHE A 30 -3.23 -21.98 -3.61
CA PHE A 30 -2.95 -21.57 -2.24
C PHE A 30 -1.71 -22.25 -1.60
N GLU A 31 -1.51 -23.55 -1.82
CA GLU A 31 -0.31 -24.26 -1.36
C GLU A 31 0.94 -23.69 -2.04
N LYS A 32 0.88 -23.48 -3.36
CA LYS A 32 1.95 -22.84 -4.11
C LYS A 32 2.23 -21.41 -3.63
N LEU A 33 1.19 -20.62 -3.34
CA LEU A 33 1.37 -19.28 -2.77
C LEU A 33 2.05 -19.32 -1.41
N SER A 34 1.65 -20.27 -0.54
CA SER A 34 2.27 -20.43 0.78
C SER A 34 3.76 -20.78 0.68
N GLU A 35 4.14 -21.63 -0.26
CA GLU A 35 5.56 -22.00 -0.50
C GLU A 35 6.39 -20.81 -1.01
N LEU A 36 5.77 -19.90 -1.76
CA LEU A 36 6.39 -18.66 -2.25
C LEU A 36 6.41 -17.54 -1.20
N GLY A 37 5.99 -17.83 0.04
CA GLY A 37 5.97 -16.86 1.13
C GLY A 37 4.84 -15.83 1.02
N PHE A 38 3.73 -16.13 0.35
CA PHE A 38 2.56 -15.26 0.38
C PHE A 38 1.73 -15.49 1.64
N MET A 39 1.25 -14.41 2.23
CA MET A 39 0.26 -14.44 3.30
C MET A 39 -1.01 -13.67 2.92
N PRO A 40 -2.17 -14.02 3.49
CA PRO A 40 -3.37 -13.22 3.32
C PRO A 40 -3.20 -11.78 3.81
N THR A 41 -3.68 -10.82 3.02
CA THR A 41 -3.58 -9.38 3.33
C THR A 41 -4.22 -9.03 4.68
N THR A 42 -5.24 -9.78 5.09
CA THR A 42 -5.96 -9.59 6.37
C THR A 42 -5.03 -9.74 7.60
N MET A 43 -4.02 -10.60 7.50
CA MET A 43 -3.09 -10.90 8.60
C MET A 43 -1.92 -9.92 8.68
N ILE A 44 -1.72 -9.05 7.69
CA ILE A 44 -0.57 -8.15 7.69
C ILE A 44 -0.71 -7.04 8.73
N MET A 45 0.42 -6.61 9.27
CA MET A 45 0.54 -5.39 10.06
C MET A 45 1.57 -4.48 9.40
N LEU A 46 1.09 -3.39 8.80
CA LEU A 46 1.96 -2.39 8.19
C LEU A 46 2.61 -1.53 9.28
N LYS A 47 3.92 -1.37 9.23
CA LYS A 47 4.66 -0.52 10.16
C LYS A 47 4.58 0.94 9.73
N GLY A 48 4.15 1.83 10.62
CA GLY A 48 4.15 3.27 10.38
C GLY A 48 5.56 3.88 10.51
N SER A 49 5.76 5.02 9.86
CA SER A 49 7.00 5.80 9.94
C SER A 49 7.01 6.70 11.17
N LEU A 50 7.95 6.46 12.08
CA LEU A 50 8.12 7.28 13.29
C LEU A 50 8.41 8.75 12.95
N GLY A 51 9.24 9.01 11.93
CA GLY A 51 9.55 10.36 11.47
C GLY A 51 8.32 11.09 10.92
N ALA A 52 7.50 10.40 10.12
CA ALA A 52 6.24 10.98 9.62
C ALA A 52 5.27 11.28 10.77
N THR A 53 5.18 10.41 11.78
CA THR A 53 4.32 10.60 12.95
C THR A 53 4.75 11.79 13.80
N LEU A 54 6.04 11.95 14.07
CA LEU A 54 6.56 13.11 14.80
C LEU A 54 6.30 14.41 14.03
N LEU A 55 6.55 14.41 12.72
CA LEU A 55 6.28 15.57 11.87
C LEU A 55 4.78 15.91 11.84
N LEU A 56 3.91 14.89 11.74
CA LEU A 56 2.46 15.08 11.73
C LEU A 56 1.98 15.73 13.03
N TYR A 57 2.43 15.27 14.20
CA TYR A 57 2.07 15.89 15.47
C TYR A 57 2.59 17.33 15.62
N LEU A 58 3.81 17.61 15.14
CA LEU A 58 4.33 18.97 15.12
C LEU A 58 3.46 19.88 14.25
N LEU A 59 3.09 19.41 13.05
CA LEU A 59 2.23 20.15 12.14
C LEU A 59 0.82 20.33 12.72
N GLU A 60 0.25 19.32 13.39
CA GLU A 60 -1.05 19.41 14.05
C GLU A 60 -1.04 20.43 15.19
N LEU A 61 0.02 20.47 16.01
CA LEU A 61 0.19 21.50 17.04
C LEU A 61 0.21 22.91 16.44
N LEU A 62 1.00 23.11 15.38
CA LEU A 62 1.08 24.40 14.67
C LEU A 62 -0.26 24.76 14.01
N PHE A 63 -0.99 23.78 13.50
CA PHE A 63 -2.32 23.97 12.93
C PHE A 63 -3.32 24.46 13.97
N VAL A 64 -3.32 23.87 15.16
CA VAL A 64 -4.17 24.30 16.29
C VAL A 64 -3.82 25.72 16.71
N ILE A 65 -2.52 26.06 16.83
CA ILE A 65 -2.08 27.43 17.12
C ILE A 65 -2.59 28.40 16.05
N GLY A 66 -2.47 28.04 14.77
CA GLY A 66 -3.00 28.82 13.65
C GLY A 66 -4.51 29.06 13.77
N CYS A 67 -5.28 28.03 14.10
CA CYS A 67 -6.73 28.16 14.31
C CYS A 67 -7.08 29.07 15.49
N LEU A 68 -6.34 28.98 16.60
CA LEU A 68 -6.52 29.87 17.76
C LEU A 68 -6.21 31.33 17.40
N MET A 69 -5.17 31.59 16.58
CA MET A 69 -4.88 32.93 16.08
C MET A 69 -6.01 33.48 15.20
N VAL A 70 -6.63 32.64 14.36
CA VAL A 70 -7.82 33.03 13.57
C VAL A 70 -8.95 33.47 14.49
N ILE A 71 -9.30 32.63 15.47
CA ILE A 71 -10.38 32.90 16.42
C ILE A 71 -10.10 34.18 17.20
N GLY A 72 -8.90 34.32 17.77
CA GLY A 72 -8.50 35.50 18.53
C GLY A 72 -8.49 36.77 17.70
N GLY A 73 -8.00 36.70 16.46
CA GLY A 73 -8.01 37.82 15.52
C GLY A 73 -9.42 38.27 15.14
N ILE A 74 -10.35 37.33 14.92
CA ILE A 74 -11.76 37.63 14.64
C ILE A 74 -12.43 38.29 15.86
N ILE A 75 -12.26 37.74 17.06
CA ILE A 75 -12.84 38.31 18.28
C ILE A 75 -12.32 39.74 18.50
N ALA A 76 -11.01 39.95 18.40
CA ALA A 76 -10.41 41.27 18.56
C ALA A 76 -10.88 42.26 17.48
N PHE A 77 -11.12 41.80 16.24
CA PHE A 77 -11.67 42.64 15.18
C PHE A 77 -13.10 43.12 15.47
N LEU A 78 -13.92 42.26 16.10
CA LEU A 78 -15.32 42.59 16.41
C LEU A 78 -15.47 43.44 17.68
N ASP A 79 -14.52 43.40 18.61
CA ASP A 79 -14.57 44.09 19.90
C ASP A 79 -14.00 45.53 19.86
N GLN A 80 -13.26 45.91 18.82
CA GLN A 80 -12.64 47.24 18.72
C GLN A 80 -13.51 48.28 18.00
N PRO A 81 -13.60 49.54 18.51
CA PRO A 81 -14.26 50.62 17.79
C PRO A 81 -13.52 50.94 16.49
N VAL A 82 -14.28 51.07 15.40
CA VAL A 82 -13.86 51.17 13.97
C VAL A 82 -12.68 52.12 13.68
N LEU A 83 -12.35 53.06 14.55
CA LEU A 83 -11.35 54.10 14.32
C LEU A 83 -9.93 53.81 14.85
N SER A 84 -9.69 52.76 15.63
CA SER A 84 -8.34 52.44 16.12
C SER A 84 -8.15 50.93 16.35
N GLY A 85 -7.59 50.21 15.37
CA GLY A 85 -7.00 48.88 15.59
C GLY A 85 -7.43 47.74 14.65
N ASN A 86 -8.40 47.95 13.75
CA ASN A 86 -8.99 46.88 12.94
C ASN A 86 -8.05 46.19 11.95
N ALA A 87 -7.00 46.87 11.48
CA ALA A 87 -6.10 46.27 10.48
C ALA A 87 -5.22 45.15 11.08
N CYS A 88 -4.67 45.36 12.28
CA CYS A 88 -3.74 44.42 12.90
C CYS A 88 -4.41 43.07 13.23
N SER A 89 -5.61 43.11 13.82
CA SER A 89 -6.39 41.91 14.15
C SER A 89 -6.83 41.15 12.89
N ALA A 90 -7.19 41.85 11.82
CA ALA A 90 -7.48 41.25 10.53
C ALA A 90 -6.25 40.56 9.91
N PHE A 91 -5.05 41.16 10.00
CA PHE A 91 -3.82 40.53 9.54
C PHE A 91 -3.47 39.26 10.32
N VAL A 92 -3.64 39.26 11.65
CA VAL A 92 -3.43 38.08 12.48
C VAL A 92 -4.38 36.96 12.09
N ALA A 93 -5.66 37.27 11.88
CA ALA A 93 -6.66 36.27 11.46
C ALA A 93 -6.34 35.70 10.07
N LEU A 94 -6.03 36.54 9.09
CA LEU A 94 -5.67 36.11 7.74
C LEU A 94 -4.38 35.28 7.74
N GLY A 95 -3.36 35.71 8.50
CA GLY A 95 -2.10 34.98 8.64
C GLY A 95 -2.30 33.60 9.24
N GLY A 96 -3.08 33.49 10.34
CA GLY A 96 -3.44 32.21 10.94
C GLY A 96 -4.15 31.28 9.95
N PHE A 97 -5.09 31.81 9.17
CA PHE A 97 -5.84 31.04 8.17
C PHE A 97 -4.92 30.49 7.07
N VAL A 98 -4.06 31.34 6.50
CA VAL A 98 -3.11 30.93 5.45
C VAL A 98 -2.15 29.88 5.99
N CYS A 99 -1.59 30.06 7.19
CA CYS A 99 -0.70 29.09 7.81
C CYS A 99 -1.39 27.74 8.04
N SER A 100 -2.59 27.73 8.62
CA SER A 100 -3.36 26.50 8.85
C SER A 100 -3.70 25.79 7.53
N PHE A 101 -4.07 26.54 6.48
CA PHE A 101 -4.34 25.98 5.16
C PHE A 101 -3.09 25.33 4.54
N VAL A 102 -1.95 26.01 4.60
CA VAL A 102 -0.67 25.47 4.10
C VAL A 102 -0.28 24.21 4.85
N ILE A 103 -0.42 24.19 6.18
CA ILE A 103 -0.13 23.01 7.00
C ILE A 103 -1.02 21.84 6.60
N ALA A 104 -2.34 22.05 6.47
CA ALA A 104 -3.27 21.02 6.02
C ALA A 104 -2.93 20.50 4.62
N TYR A 105 -2.59 21.40 3.69
CA TYR A 105 -2.17 21.05 2.33
C TYR A 105 -0.89 20.20 2.33
N VAL A 106 0.12 20.57 3.11
CA VAL A 106 1.37 19.82 3.23
C VAL A 106 1.09 18.42 3.80
N SER A 107 0.32 18.32 4.88
CA SER A 107 -0.03 17.04 5.50
C SER A 107 -0.74 16.10 4.53
N PHE A 108 -1.64 16.64 3.69
CA PHE A 108 -2.34 15.88 2.66
C PHE A 108 -1.43 15.51 1.48
N LYS A 109 -0.72 16.48 0.89
CA LYS A 109 0.15 16.28 -0.27
C LYS A 109 1.23 15.23 -0.03
N TYR A 110 1.81 15.21 1.15
CA TYR A 110 2.86 14.26 1.51
C TYR A 110 2.34 12.95 2.12
N LYS A 111 1.01 12.77 2.17
CA LYS A 111 0.33 11.59 2.71
C LYS A 111 0.84 11.22 4.10
N LEU A 112 0.99 12.22 4.99
CA LEU A 112 1.58 11.99 6.31
C LEU A 112 0.72 11.03 7.15
N PHE A 113 -0.60 11.12 7.06
CA PHE A 113 -1.51 10.20 7.74
C PHE A 113 -1.32 8.75 7.31
N ASP A 114 -1.17 8.48 6.01
CA ASP A 114 -0.95 7.13 5.48
C ASP A 114 0.37 6.55 5.98
N LYS A 115 1.42 7.38 6.03
CA LYS A 115 2.73 7.00 6.53
C LYS A 115 2.76 6.78 8.04
N SER A 116 2.03 7.59 8.80
CA SER A 116 1.96 7.50 10.26
C SER A 116 1.08 6.35 10.73
N PHE A 117 -0.05 6.14 10.06
CA PHE A 117 -1.09 5.18 10.46
C PHE A 117 -1.54 4.29 9.30
N PRO A 118 -0.63 3.52 8.68
CA PRO A 118 -0.93 2.74 7.47
C PRO A 118 -2.01 1.67 7.71
N ASN A 119 -2.09 1.09 8.91
CA ASN A 119 -3.14 0.10 9.22
C ASN A 119 -4.55 0.69 9.25
N ARG A 120 -4.69 2.00 9.47
CA ARG A 120 -5.99 2.68 9.47
C ARG A 120 -6.41 3.10 8.07
N TYR A 121 -5.50 3.68 7.30
CA TYR A 121 -5.81 4.29 6.00
C TYR A 121 -5.51 3.33 4.85
N VAL A 122 -4.27 2.85 4.76
CA VAL A 122 -3.76 2.04 3.65
C VAL A 122 -4.28 0.61 3.65
N LYS A 123 -4.29 -0.07 4.81
CA LYS A 123 -4.66 -1.51 4.88
C LYS A 123 -6.06 -1.75 4.32
N SER A 124 -6.99 -0.82 4.52
CA SER A 124 -8.35 -0.91 4.00
C SER A 124 -8.42 -0.90 2.47
N GLU A 125 -7.52 -0.16 1.83
CA GLU A 125 -7.42 -0.05 0.37
C GLU A 125 -6.66 -1.24 -0.21
N LEU A 126 -5.56 -1.64 0.42
CA LEU A 126 -4.83 -2.86 0.05
C LEU A 126 -5.73 -4.11 0.13
N LEU A 127 -6.60 -4.21 1.14
CA LEU A 127 -7.57 -5.31 1.23
C LEU A 127 -8.58 -5.34 0.07
N LYS A 128 -8.86 -4.21 -0.57
CA LYS A 128 -9.69 -4.18 -1.77
C LYS A 128 -8.91 -4.61 -3.01
N GLU A 129 -7.59 -4.39 -3.03
CA GLU A 129 -6.73 -4.60 -4.20
C GLU A 129 -5.85 -5.86 -4.16
N ALA A 130 -5.78 -6.56 -3.04
CA ALA A 130 -4.97 -7.76 -2.88
C ALA A 130 -5.56 -8.70 -1.82
N ASP A 131 -5.72 -9.96 -2.20
CA ASP A 131 -6.10 -11.05 -1.28
C ASP A 131 -4.87 -11.58 -0.53
N TYR A 132 -3.73 -11.65 -1.23
CA TYR A 132 -2.44 -12.10 -0.70
C TYR A 132 -1.33 -11.13 -1.05
N ILE A 133 -0.31 -11.10 -0.20
CA ILE A 133 0.91 -10.29 -0.34
C ILE A 133 2.12 -11.11 0.06
N GLN A 134 3.23 -10.95 -0.65
CA GLN A 134 4.45 -11.68 -0.35
C GLN A 134 5.19 -11.09 0.85
N LEU A 135 5.63 -11.96 1.75
CA LEU A 135 6.22 -11.62 3.05
C LEU A 135 7.71 -11.29 3.04
N ASP A 136 8.39 -11.28 1.89
CA ASP A 136 9.79 -10.85 1.79
C ASP A 136 9.89 -9.34 2.10
N PHE A 137 9.80 -9.02 3.39
CA PHE A 137 9.91 -7.71 4.02
C PHE A 137 11.25 -7.55 4.75
N VAL A 138 12.22 -8.45 4.52
CA VAL A 138 13.44 -8.51 5.35
C VAL A 138 14.58 -7.67 4.79
N ASN A 139 14.57 -7.30 3.51
CA ASN A 139 15.61 -6.45 2.92
C ASN A 139 14.98 -5.30 2.14
N ASP A 140 14.72 -4.16 2.78
CA ASP A 140 14.64 -2.80 2.18
C ASP A 140 13.94 -2.59 0.81
N ASP A 141 13.10 -3.51 0.34
CA ASP A 141 12.59 -3.47 -1.03
C ASP A 141 11.38 -2.54 -1.16
N ASP A 142 11.50 -1.58 -2.09
CA ASP A 142 10.46 -0.61 -2.42
C ASP A 142 9.16 -1.28 -2.94
N TYR A 143 9.21 -2.56 -3.33
CA TYR A 143 8.14 -3.29 -4.03
C TYR A 143 7.97 -4.74 -3.55
N THR A 144 6.72 -5.21 -3.47
CA THR A 144 6.36 -6.61 -3.15
C THR A 144 5.30 -7.13 -4.11
N PHE A 145 5.27 -8.44 -4.34
CA PHE A 145 4.23 -9.06 -5.14
C PHE A 145 2.91 -9.17 -4.37
N ILE A 146 1.82 -8.92 -5.08
CA ILE A 146 0.46 -9.10 -4.58
C ILE A 146 -0.33 -10.01 -5.49
N VAL A 147 -1.36 -10.65 -4.94
CA VAL A 147 -2.26 -11.51 -5.70
C VAL A 147 -3.70 -11.14 -5.41
N LYS A 148 -4.48 -10.98 -6.47
CA LYS A 148 -5.94 -10.79 -6.43
C LYS A 148 -6.56 -11.69 -7.49
N ASN A 149 -7.58 -12.48 -7.15
CA ASN A 149 -8.26 -13.36 -8.11
C ASN A 149 -7.31 -14.26 -8.94
N LYS A 150 -6.26 -14.81 -8.31
CA LYS A 150 -5.21 -15.64 -8.94
C LYS A 150 -4.34 -14.94 -9.99
N LYS A 151 -4.37 -13.60 -10.03
CA LYS A 151 -3.50 -12.79 -10.88
C LYS A 151 -2.48 -12.05 -10.01
N PHE A 152 -1.27 -11.90 -10.53
CA PHE A 152 -0.16 -11.24 -9.88
C PHE A 152 -0.11 -9.77 -10.26
N GLY A 153 0.26 -8.94 -9.29
CA GLY A 153 0.57 -7.53 -9.44
C GLY A 153 1.76 -7.15 -8.55
N VAL A 154 2.11 -5.87 -8.56
CA VAL A 154 3.20 -5.33 -7.74
C VAL A 154 2.67 -4.17 -6.92
N TYR A 155 2.99 -4.17 -5.64
CA TYR A 155 2.63 -3.12 -4.68
C TYR A 155 3.88 -2.42 -4.19
N SER A 156 3.88 -1.09 -4.17
CA SER A 156 4.95 -0.32 -3.56
C SER A 156 4.71 -0.14 -2.07
N VAL A 157 5.59 -0.72 -1.25
CA VAL A 157 5.51 -0.62 0.22
C VAL A 157 5.80 0.80 0.68
N ARG A 158 6.71 1.51 0.02
CA ARG A 158 7.11 2.88 0.37
C ARG A 158 6.06 3.93 0.02
N ARG A 159 5.39 3.77 -1.12
CA ARG A 159 4.36 4.70 -1.59
C ARG A 159 2.96 4.34 -1.11
N TYR A 160 2.78 3.12 -0.60
CA TYR A 160 1.48 2.54 -0.24
C TYR A 160 0.50 2.56 -1.42
N GLU A 161 0.99 2.20 -2.61
CA GLU A 161 0.25 2.29 -3.88
C GLU A 161 0.50 1.05 -4.74
N ILE A 162 -0.50 0.69 -5.55
CA ILE A 162 -0.38 -0.36 -6.56
C ILE A 162 0.53 0.15 -7.68
N GLN A 163 1.71 -0.46 -7.81
CA GLN A 163 2.66 -0.12 -8.87
C GLN A 163 2.26 -0.78 -10.19
N LEU A 164 1.85 -2.06 -10.13
CA LEU A 164 1.33 -2.81 -11.26
C LEU A 164 0.05 -3.53 -10.84
N PRO A 165 -1.05 -3.38 -11.59
CA PRO A 165 -2.32 -4.01 -11.24
C PRO A 165 -2.21 -5.53 -11.30
N ALA A 166 -3.02 -6.22 -10.50
CA ALA A 166 -3.07 -7.68 -10.46
C ALA A 166 -3.78 -8.28 -11.69
N ILE A 167 -3.11 -8.25 -12.84
CA ILE A 167 -3.65 -8.73 -14.14
C ILE A 167 -2.76 -9.77 -14.84
N TYR A 168 -1.59 -10.07 -14.27
CA TYR A 168 -0.59 -10.95 -14.87
C TYR A 168 -0.79 -12.40 -14.37
N ASP A 169 -0.52 -13.39 -15.21
CA ASP A 169 -0.64 -14.80 -14.81
C ASP A 169 0.48 -15.20 -13.86
N TRP A 170 1.67 -14.63 -14.07
CA TRP A 170 2.84 -14.81 -13.22
C TRP A 170 3.78 -13.61 -13.35
N LEU A 171 4.39 -13.23 -12.23
CA LEU A 171 5.46 -12.25 -12.16
C LEU A 171 6.62 -12.83 -11.34
N SER A 172 7.85 -12.58 -11.78
CA SER A 172 9.04 -12.82 -10.96
C SER A 172 10.11 -11.79 -11.26
N TRP A 173 10.97 -11.50 -10.28
CA TRP A 173 12.09 -10.60 -10.48
C TRP A 173 13.12 -11.21 -11.43
N LYS A 174 13.52 -10.45 -12.45
CA LYS A 174 14.75 -10.69 -13.22
C LYS A 174 15.90 -9.89 -12.62
N ILE A 175 15.61 -8.63 -12.26
CA ILE A 175 16.45 -7.74 -11.45
C ILE A 175 15.52 -7.14 -10.40
N GLU A 176 15.80 -7.41 -9.12
CA GLU A 176 14.99 -6.94 -8.00
C GLU A 176 14.71 -5.43 -8.08
N GLY A 177 13.44 -5.06 -7.90
CA GLY A 177 12.97 -3.67 -7.94
C GLY A 177 13.03 -2.94 -9.29
N GLN A 178 13.52 -3.59 -10.36
CA GLN A 178 13.73 -2.92 -11.65
C GLN A 178 13.09 -3.65 -12.83
N ILE A 179 13.39 -4.94 -13.00
CA ILE A 179 13.01 -5.71 -14.20
C ILE A 179 12.31 -7.00 -13.78
N LEU A 180 11.18 -7.26 -14.43
CA LEU A 180 10.31 -8.39 -14.19
C LEU A 180 10.32 -9.34 -15.38
N ASN A 181 10.30 -10.65 -15.09
CA ASN A 181 9.84 -11.66 -16.01
C ASN A 181 8.32 -11.76 -15.88
N VAL A 182 7.63 -11.77 -17.02
CA VAL A 182 6.17 -11.71 -17.07
C VAL A 182 5.64 -12.89 -17.85
N GLN A 183 4.59 -13.51 -17.32
CA GLN A 183 3.72 -14.38 -18.08
C GLN A 183 2.33 -13.77 -18.13
N GLN A 184 1.81 -13.56 -19.34
CA GLN A 184 0.45 -13.05 -19.54
C GLN A 184 -0.15 -13.63 -20.81
N ASN A 185 -1.33 -14.25 -20.70
CA ASN A 185 -2.07 -14.86 -21.81
C ASN A 185 -1.22 -15.83 -22.65
N GLY A 186 -0.35 -16.60 -22.00
CA GLY A 186 0.54 -17.56 -22.65
C GLY A 186 1.79 -16.98 -23.30
N ARG A 187 2.00 -15.66 -23.27
CA ARG A 187 3.24 -15.01 -23.72
C ARG A 187 4.19 -14.82 -22.55
N GLN A 188 5.49 -14.92 -22.83
CA GLN A 188 6.57 -14.60 -21.90
C GLN A 188 7.39 -13.44 -22.45
N TYR A 189 7.61 -12.44 -21.62
CA TYR A 189 8.40 -11.26 -21.97
C TYR A 189 8.99 -10.65 -20.70
N ILE A 190 9.84 -9.64 -20.87
CA ILE A 190 10.41 -8.87 -19.77
C ILE A 190 9.84 -7.44 -19.80
N MET A 191 9.62 -6.87 -18.64
CA MET A 191 9.17 -5.48 -18.52
C MET A 191 9.88 -4.76 -17.38
N ASP A 192 9.90 -3.44 -17.44
CA ASP A 192 10.31 -2.61 -16.31
C ASP A 192 9.22 -2.54 -15.23
N ILE A 193 9.57 -1.95 -14.08
CA ILE A 193 8.66 -1.75 -12.95
C ILE A 193 7.47 -0.82 -13.25
N TYR A 194 7.50 -0.11 -14.39
CA TYR A 194 6.44 0.79 -14.85
C TYR A 194 5.52 0.13 -15.88
N GLY A 195 5.77 -1.14 -16.24
CA GLY A 195 4.95 -1.92 -17.17
C GLY A 195 5.36 -1.77 -18.63
N ASN A 196 6.51 -1.17 -18.94
CA ASN A 196 7.02 -1.07 -20.30
C ASN A 196 7.75 -2.36 -20.68
N GLU A 197 7.30 -3.02 -21.74
CA GLU A 197 7.98 -4.20 -22.31
C GLU A 197 9.36 -3.82 -22.86
N LEU A 198 10.38 -4.58 -22.45
CA LEU A 198 11.76 -4.39 -22.88
C LEU A 198 12.08 -5.38 -24.00
N LYS A 199 12.62 -4.88 -25.11
CA LYS A 199 13.01 -5.68 -26.28
C LYS A 199 14.45 -6.18 -26.18
#